data_AF-A0A2V8LU96-F1
#
_entry.id   AF-A0A2V8LU96-F1
#
_cell.length_a   1.000
_cell.length_b   1.000
_cell.length_c   1.000
_cell.angle_alpha   90.00
_cell.angle_beta   90.00
_cell.angle_gamma   90.00
#
_symmetry.space_group_name_H-M   'P 1'
#
loop_
_entity.id
_entity.type
_entity.pdbx_description
1 polymer ?
#
loop_
_entity_poly.entity_id
_entity_poly.type
_entity_poly.pdbx_seq_one_letter_code
_entity_poly.pdbx_strand_id
1 'polypeptide(L)'
;PAGSSGNSNRTLTLDRLTIRDGQIAVTDLQKAQPRALYDHIDLTLSNYTKGQPFSFDLAAHIPGEGAEEVHLKGEGGPVPEENPSETPFRGSLSLKEVGIDGLKKFLSGEILSKAAGSLSGESQVTNQSGKLTAVGNLKLNGARFNGVDVGYPIGLDFN
;
A
#
# COMPACT_ATOMS: atom_id res chain seq x y z
N PRO A 1 -41.08 -35.03 -9.58
CA PRO A 1 -40.78 -33.58 -9.61
C PRO A 1 -39.29 -33.34 -9.33
N ALA A 2 -38.52 -33.00 -10.36
CA ALA A 2 -37.10 -32.69 -10.25
C ALA A 2 -36.93 -31.24 -9.76
N GLY A 3 -36.35 -31.06 -8.59
CA GLY A 3 -35.93 -29.75 -8.09
C GLY A 3 -34.57 -29.38 -8.69
N SER A 4 -34.54 -28.37 -9.54
CA SER A 4 -33.30 -27.79 -10.05
C SER A 4 -32.57 -27.05 -8.93
N SER A 5 -31.51 -27.65 -8.39
CA SER A 5 -30.52 -26.97 -7.55
C SER A 5 -29.68 -26.05 -8.43
N GLY A 6 -30.15 -24.83 -8.62
CA GLY A 6 -29.39 -23.75 -9.26
C GLY A 6 -28.26 -23.31 -8.33
N ASN A 7 -27.08 -23.89 -8.48
CA ASN A 7 -25.85 -23.35 -7.91
C ASN A 7 -25.47 -22.09 -8.68
N SER A 8 -26.10 -20.96 -8.36
CA SER A 8 -25.71 -19.66 -8.89
C SER A 8 -24.38 -19.27 -8.27
N ASN A 9 -23.28 -19.67 -8.91
CA ASN A 9 -21.95 -19.18 -8.63
C ASN A 9 -21.95 -17.67 -8.98
N ARG A 10 -22.37 -16.84 -8.03
CA ARG A 10 -22.49 -15.40 -8.22
C ARG A 10 -21.09 -14.81 -8.30
N THR A 11 -20.62 -14.61 -9.52
CA THR A 11 -19.39 -13.85 -9.77
C THR A 11 -19.64 -12.40 -9.35
N LEU A 12 -18.91 -11.93 -8.34
CA LEU A 12 -18.91 -10.52 -7.97
C LEU A 12 -18.22 -9.73 -9.08
N THR A 13 -18.95 -8.80 -9.67
CA THR A 13 -18.43 -7.81 -10.61
C THR A 13 -18.67 -6.42 -10.01
N LEU A 14 -17.65 -5.57 -10.03
CA LEU A 14 -17.72 -4.19 -9.57
C LEU A 14 -17.19 -3.30 -10.67
N ASP A 15 -18.05 -2.44 -11.19
CA ASP A 15 -17.64 -1.41 -12.15
C ASP A 15 -16.73 -0.39 -11.45
N ARG A 16 -17.18 0.12 -10.30
CA ARG A 16 -16.41 1.02 -9.44
C ARG A 16 -16.78 0.86 -7.98
N LEU A 17 -15.76 0.77 -7.13
CA LEU A 17 -15.87 0.87 -5.68
C LEU A 17 -15.00 2.04 -5.23
N THR A 18 -15.56 2.97 -4.47
CA THR A 18 -14.83 4.08 -3.90
C THR A 18 -15.05 4.13 -2.39
N ILE A 19 -13.96 4.18 -1.64
CA ILE A 19 -13.91 4.47 -0.21
C ILE A 19 -13.22 5.83 -0.09
N ARG A 20 -13.80 6.74 0.69
CA ARG A 20 -13.23 8.05 0.97
C ARG A 20 -13.07 8.22 2.46
N ASP A 21 -11.92 8.72 2.88
CA ASP A 21 -11.59 8.97 4.28
C ASP A 21 -11.91 7.75 5.18
N GLY A 22 -11.59 6.56 4.67
CA GLY A 22 -11.91 5.29 5.29
C GLY A 22 -10.91 4.87 6.36
N GLN A 23 -11.29 3.81 7.09
CA GLN A 23 -10.41 3.15 8.04
C GLN A 23 -10.22 1.68 7.65
N ILE A 24 -8.98 1.21 7.64
CA ILE A 24 -8.61 -0.19 7.37
C ILE A 24 -8.02 -0.79 8.64
N ALA A 25 -8.63 -1.87 9.12
CA ALA A 25 -8.09 -2.65 10.21
C ALA A 25 -7.46 -3.95 9.67
N VAL A 26 -6.13 -4.08 9.79
CA VAL A 26 -5.40 -5.28 9.39
C VAL A 26 -5.17 -6.15 10.62
N THR A 27 -5.64 -7.40 10.56
CA THR A 27 -5.42 -8.40 11.62
C THR A 27 -4.58 -9.53 11.05
N ASP A 28 -3.39 -9.74 11.63
CA ASP A 28 -2.62 -10.96 11.37
C ASP A 28 -3.32 -12.12 12.09
N LEU A 29 -3.81 -13.11 11.34
CA LEU A 29 -4.50 -14.28 11.89
C LEU A 29 -3.53 -15.38 12.36
N GLN A 30 -2.25 -15.30 11.98
CA GLN A 30 -1.21 -16.26 12.37
C GLN A 30 -0.44 -15.80 13.59
N LYS A 31 -0.31 -14.49 13.81
CA LYS A 31 0.30 -13.89 14.99
C LYS A 31 -0.76 -13.24 15.85
N ALA A 32 -0.82 -13.60 17.14
CA ALA A 32 -1.69 -12.94 18.12
C ALA A 32 -1.17 -11.52 18.45
N GLN A 33 -1.26 -10.61 17.49
CA GLN A 33 -0.89 -9.21 17.60
C GLN A 33 -2.16 -8.35 17.58
N PRO A 34 -2.18 -7.20 18.29
CA PRO A 34 -3.23 -6.22 18.13
C PRO A 34 -3.43 -5.85 16.64
N ARG A 35 -4.68 -5.70 16.21
CA ARG A 35 -4.99 -5.24 14.86
C ARG A 35 -4.35 -3.87 14.60
N ALA A 36 -3.73 -3.69 13.45
CA ALA A 36 -3.26 -2.39 13.01
C ALA A 36 -4.44 -1.61 12.42
N LEU A 37 -4.69 -0.39 12.90
CA LEU A 37 -5.72 0.50 12.38
C LEU A 37 -5.05 1.61 11.56
N TYR A 38 -5.51 1.76 10.33
CA TYR A 38 -5.05 2.78 9.39
C TYR A 38 -6.22 3.67 9.04
N ASP A 39 -6.11 4.95 9.37
CA ASP A 39 -7.15 5.95 9.17
C ASP A 39 -6.82 6.83 7.96
N HIS A 40 -7.82 7.56 7.44
CA HIS A 40 -7.69 8.49 6.32
C HIS A 40 -7.20 7.81 5.03
N ILE A 41 -7.86 6.71 4.66
CA ILE A 41 -7.57 5.96 3.44
C ILE A 41 -8.61 6.27 2.35
N ASP A 42 -8.14 6.72 1.20
CA ASP A 42 -8.93 6.80 -0.02
C ASP A 42 -8.59 5.60 -0.91
N LEU A 43 -9.60 4.86 -1.36
CA LEU A 43 -9.44 3.75 -2.29
C LEU A 43 -10.44 3.89 -3.42
N THR A 44 -9.96 3.83 -4.65
CA THR A 44 -10.80 3.61 -5.83
C THR A 44 -10.36 2.32 -6.50
N LEU A 45 -11.29 1.38 -6.63
CA LEU A 45 -11.15 0.14 -7.39
C LEU A 45 -12.08 0.22 -8.59
N SER A 46 -11.58 -0.10 -9.79
CA SER A 46 -12.38 -0.06 -11.02
C SER A 46 -12.23 -1.34 -11.82
N ASN A 47 -13.32 -1.74 -12.50
CA ASN A 47 -13.38 -2.89 -13.41
C ASN A 47 -13.04 -4.23 -12.75
N TYR A 48 -13.38 -4.42 -11.48
CA TYR A 48 -13.12 -5.69 -10.81
C TYR A 48 -14.07 -6.78 -11.32
N THR A 49 -13.48 -7.85 -11.85
CA THR A 49 -14.17 -9.09 -12.22
C THR A 49 -13.28 -10.27 -11.84
N LYS A 50 -13.87 -11.34 -11.31
CA LYS A 50 -13.12 -12.55 -10.92
C LYS A 50 -12.28 -13.07 -12.11
N GLY A 51 -10.98 -13.27 -11.87
CA GLY A 51 -10.06 -13.78 -12.88
C GLY A 51 -9.68 -12.78 -13.98
N GLN A 52 -9.96 -11.49 -13.80
CA GLN A 52 -9.53 -10.42 -14.71
C GLN A 52 -8.64 -9.40 -14.00
N PRO A 53 -7.78 -8.68 -14.73
CA PRO A 53 -7.12 -7.49 -14.21
C PRO A 53 -8.12 -6.38 -13.86
N PHE A 54 -7.75 -5.56 -12.89
CA PHE A 54 -8.51 -4.42 -12.41
C PHE A 54 -7.58 -3.24 -12.16
N SER A 55 -8.13 -2.02 -12.17
CA SER A 55 -7.37 -0.81 -11.84
C SER A 55 -7.63 -0.40 -10.41
N PHE A 56 -6.62 0.14 -9.74
CA PHE A 56 -6.74 0.65 -8.39
C PHE A 56 -5.98 1.96 -8.22
N ASP A 57 -6.47 2.77 -7.29
CA ASP A 57 -5.89 4.04 -6.85
C ASP A 57 -6.09 4.11 -5.33
N LEU A 58 -5.00 4.11 -4.58
CA LEU A 58 -4.97 4.08 -3.13
C LEU A 58 -4.16 5.26 -2.61
N ALA A 59 -4.75 6.08 -1.75
CA ALA A 59 -4.04 7.14 -1.03
C ALA A 59 -4.21 6.93 0.49
N ALA A 60 -3.13 7.12 1.23
CA ALA A 60 -3.14 7.21 2.67
C ALA A 60 -2.63 8.59 3.10
N HIS A 61 -3.45 9.32 3.84
CA HIS A 61 -3.08 10.62 4.40
C HIS A 61 -2.39 10.41 5.75
N ILE A 62 -1.15 10.84 5.84
CA ILE A 62 -0.34 10.67 7.04
C ILE A 62 -0.50 11.93 7.91
N PRO A 63 -0.80 11.80 9.21
CA PRO A 63 -0.86 12.96 10.09
C PRO A 63 0.51 13.63 10.20
N GLY A 64 0.59 14.92 9.89
CA GLY A 64 1.85 15.66 9.92
C GLY A 64 1.70 17.16 9.66
N GLU A 65 2.83 17.85 9.45
CA GLU A 65 2.86 19.32 9.30
C GLU A 65 2.36 19.80 7.91
N GLY A 66 2.15 18.88 6.96
CA GLY A 66 1.75 19.18 5.58
C GLY A 66 0.77 18.18 4.99
N ALA A 67 0.62 18.20 3.66
CA ALA A 67 -0.20 17.26 2.90
C ALA A 67 0.54 15.93 2.69
N GLU A 68 0.99 15.32 3.79
CA GLU A 68 1.77 14.10 3.77
C GLU A 68 0.92 12.95 3.21
N GLU A 69 1.35 12.40 2.09
CA GLU A 69 0.54 11.43 1.35
C GLU A 69 1.40 10.27 0.84
N VAL A 70 0.89 9.07 1.02
CA VAL A 70 1.37 7.85 0.36
C VAL A 70 0.35 7.50 -0.71
N HIS A 71 0.74 7.57 -1.98
CA HIS A 71 -0.15 7.30 -3.10
C HIS A 71 0.35 6.11 -3.92
N LEU A 72 -0.51 5.12 -4.16
CA LEU A 72 -0.23 3.95 -4.98
C LEU A 72 -1.35 3.78 -6.00
N LYS A 73 -1.01 3.90 -7.28
CA LYS A 73 -1.93 3.69 -8.40
C LYS A 73 -1.42 2.64 -9.35
N GLY A 74 -2.30 1.85 -9.96
CA GLY A 74 -1.88 0.84 -10.91
C GLY A 74 -2.95 -0.14 -11.33
N GLU A 75 -2.47 -1.27 -11.84
CA GLU A 75 -3.27 -2.39 -12.27
C GLU A 75 -2.83 -3.66 -11.53
N GLY A 76 -3.79 -4.46 -11.12
CA GLY A 76 -3.58 -5.72 -10.41
C GLY A 76 -4.46 -6.82 -10.98
N GLY A 77 -4.02 -8.05 -10.83
CA GLY A 77 -4.77 -9.23 -11.24
C GLY A 77 -4.24 -9.93 -12.50
N PRO A 78 -4.81 -11.10 -12.83
CA PRO A 78 -5.86 -11.80 -12.08
C PRO A 78 -5.38 -12.30 -10.71
N VAL A 79 -6.27 -12.29 -9.71
CA VAL A 79 -5.96 -12.77 -8.35
C VAL A 79 -6.01 -14.31 -8.35
N PRO A 80 -4.90 -15.03 -8.06
CA PRO A 80 -4.90 -16.48 -7.95
C PRO A 80 -5.72 -16.93 -6.72
N GLU A 81 -6.52 -17.98 -6.88
CA GLU A 81 -7.35 -18.50 -5.76
C GLU A 81 -6.50 -19.14 -4.66
N GLU A 82 -5.43 -19.83 -5.04
CA GLU A 82 -4.57 -20.56 -4.11
C GLU A 82 -3.62 -19.64 -3.34
N ASN A 83 -3.04 -18.64 -4.03
CA ASN A 83 -2.06 -17.74 -3.44
C ASN A 83 -2.26 -16.28 -3.91
N PRO A 84 -3.05 -15.48 -3.19
CA PRO A 84 -3.25 -14.07 -3.51
C PRO A 84 -1.96 -13.23 -3.50
N SER A 85 -0.90 -13.65 -2.80
CA SER A 85 0.38 -12.95 -2.80
C SER A 85 1.11 -13.01 -4.15
N GLU A 86 0.74 -13.95 -5.01
CA GLU A 86 1.26 -14.07 -6.38
C GLU A 86 0.49 -13.22 -7.40
N THR A 87 -0.51 -12.46 -6.95
CA THR A 87 -1.28 -11.56 -7.81
C THR A 87 -0.34 -10.65 -8.61
N PRO A 88 -0.35 -10.77 -9.96
CA PRO A 88 0.42 -9.86 -10.79
C PRO A 88 -0.05 -8.44 -10.53
N PHE A 89 0.88 -7.52 -10.30
CA PHE A 89 0.52 -6.12 -10.21
C PHE A 89 1.63 -5.25 -10.78
N ARG A 90 1.25 -4.07 -11.26
CA ARG A 90 2.15 -3.00 -11.65
C ARG A 90 1.54 -1.69 -11.18
N GLY A 91 2.32 -0.90 -10.46
CA GLY A 91 1.87 0.39 -9.99
C GLY A 91 2.98 1.42 -9.85
N SER A 92 2.57 2.66 -9.69
CA SER A 92 3.41 3.79 -9.32
C SER A 92 3.10 4.15 -7.87
N LEU A 93 4.12 4.08 -7.02
CA LEU A 93 4.14 4.57 -5.67
C LEU A 93 4.72 5.99 -5.68
N SER A 94 4.04 6.91 -5.00
CA SER A 94 4.49 8.28 -4.75
C SER A 94 4.44 8.53 -3.24
N LEU A 95 5.49 9.17 -2.74
CA LEU A 95 5.59 9.62 -1.37
C LEU A 95 5.78 11.13 -1.38
N LYS A 96 4.91 11.84 -0.68
CA LYS A 96 4.98 13.29 -0.57
C LYS A 96 5.22 13.68 0.88
N GLU A 97 6.45 14.09 1.18
CA GLU A 97 6.89 14.60 2.49
C GLU A 97 6.50 13.73 3.70
N VAL A 98 6.38 12.42 3.50
CA VAL A 98 5.87 11.49 4.51
C VAL A 98 6.82 11.41 5.70
N GLY A 99 6.36 11.77 6.89
CA GLY A 99 7.14 11.68 8.12
C GLY A 99 7.46 10.24 8.50
N ILE A 100 8.72 9.96 8.86
CA ILE A 100 9.15 8.64 9.36
C ILE A 100 8.34 8.26 10.62
N ASP A 101 7.97 9.23 11.46
CA ASP A 101 7.14 8.99 12.63
C ASP A 101 5.74 8.48 12.29
N GLY A 102 5.13 9.02 11.22
CA GLY A 102 3.85 8.53 10.70
C GLY A 102 3.95 7.11 10.17
N LEU A 103 5.07 6.75 9.55
CA LEU A 103 5.34 5.41 9.04
C LEU A 103 5.54 4.35 10.12
N LYS A 104 5.86 4.72 11.38
CA LYS A 104 6.04 3.75 12.48
C LYS A 104 4.77 2.96 12.77
N LYS A 105 3.59 3.50 12.45
CA LYS A 105 2.31 2.76 12.54
C LYS A 105 2.21 1.63 11.51
N PHE A 106 2.93 1.74 10.39
CA PHE A 106 2.90 0.78 9.27
C PHE A 106 4.08 -0.17 9.30
N LEU A 107 5.25 0.31 9.75
CA LEU A 107 6.52 -0.41 9.68
C LEU A 107 7.02 -0.74 11.08
N SER A 108 7.06 -2.03 11.41
CA SER A 108 7.60 -2.53 12.66
C SER A 108 9.11 -2.70 12.54
N GLY A 109 9.91 -1.82 13.16
CA GLY A 109 11.37 -1.96 13.14
C GLY A 109 12.07 -1.12 14.21
N GLU A 110 13.01 -1.73 14.94
CA GLU A 110 13.79 -1.04 15.98
C GLU A 110 14.59 0.15 15.42
N ILE A 111 15.07 0.04 14.18
CA ILE A 111 15.84 1.10 13.50
C ILE A 111 14.96 2.33 13.24
N LEU A 112 13.69 2.12 12.88
CA LEU A 112 12.75 3.22 12.63
C LEU A 112 12.46 4.00 13.90
N SER A 113 12.42 3.35 15.07
CA SER A 113 12.14 4.01 16.35
C SER A 113 13.09 5.16 16.67
N LYS A 114 14.34 5.10 16.17
CA LYS A 114 15.39 6.10 16.40
C LYS A 114 15.59 7.05 15.23
N ALA A 115 14.87 6.86 14.14
CA ALA A 115 14.95 7.69 12.94
C ALA A 115 13.82 8.74 12.95
N ALA A 116 14.14 9.93 12.43
CA ALA A 116 13.20 10.99 12.12
C ALA A 116 13.61 11.69 10.82
N GLY A 117 12.66 12.42 10.21
CA GLY A 117 12.80 13.07 8.92
C GLY A 117 11.57 12.84 8.03
N SER A 118 11.56 13.44 6.85
CA SER A 118 10.49 13.29 5.85
C SER A 118 10.99 12.64 4.57
N LEU A 119 10.22 11.69 4.06
CA LEU A 119 10.52 10.89 2.88
C LEU A 119 9.70 11.40 1.69
N SER A 120 10.32 11.54 0.54
CA SER A 120 9.65 11.86 -0.73
C SER A 120 10.24 11.06 -1.86
N GLY A 121 9.48 10.81 -2.91
CA GLY A 121 9.99 10.18 -4.12
C GLY A 121 8.94 9.35 -4.85
N GLU A 122 9.39 8.76 -5.95
CA GLU A 122 8.55 7.96 -6.82
C GLU A 122 9.19 6.59 -7.05
N SER A 123 8.36 5.56 -7.16
CA SER A 123 8.80 4.21 -7.53
C SER A 123 7.79 3.51 -8.41
N GLN A 124 8.28 2.79 -9.41
CA GLN A 124 7.49 1.77 -10.10
C GLN A 124 7.68 0.45 -9.36
N VAL A 125 6.57 -0.15 -8.96
CA VAL A 125 6.55 -1.43 -8.26
C VAL A 125 5.85 -2.46 -9.13
N THR A 126 6.46 -3.62 -9.30
CA THR A 126 5.85 -4.74 -10.02
C THR A 126 5.95 -6.03 -9.23
N ASN A 127 4.89 -6.82 -9.24
CA ASN A 127 4.91 -8.21 -8.79
C ASN A 127 4.64 -9.12 -9.99
N GLN A 128 5.53 -10.08 -10.19
CA GLN A 128 5.35 -11.14 -11.17
C GLN A 128 5.56 -12.48 -10.46
N SER A 129 4.46 -13.22 -10.26
CA SER A 129 4.48 -14.54 -9.61
C SER A 129 5.15 -14.53 -8.23
N GLY A 130 4.82 -13.53 -7.40
CA GLY A 130 5.39 -13.36 -6.06
C GLY A 130 6.77 -12.67 -6.04
N LYS A 131 7.39 -12.43 -7.20
CA LYS A 131 8.62 -11.65 -7.29
C LYS A 131 8.31 -10.16 -7.35
N LEU A 132 8.53 -9.48 -6.23
CA LEU A 132 8.45 -8.03 -6.12
C LEU A 132 9.74 -7.39 -6.63
N THR A 133 9.62 -6.44 -7.56
CA THR A 133 10.71 -5.55 -7.99
C THR A 133 10.25 -4.12 -7.90
N ALA A 134 11.16 -3.23 -7.56
CA ALA A 134 10.89 -1.81 -7.45
C ALA A 134 12.04 -1.02 -8.07
N VAL A 135 11.70 0.01 -8.83
CA VAL A 135 12.65 0.92 -9.47
C VAL A 135 12.23 2.33 -9.13
N GLY A 136 13.15 3.20 -8.72
CA GLY A 136 12.78 4.57 -8.37
C GLY A 136 13.83 5.35 -7.62
N ASN A 137 13.39 6.49 -7.11
CA ASN A 137 14.16 7.45 -6.37
C ASN A 137 13.46 7.79 -5.04
N LEU A 138 14.25 7.96 -4.00
CA LEU A 138 13.80 8.40 -2.69
C LEU A 138 14.71 9.53 -2.20
N LYS A 139 14.11 10.48 -1.48
CA LYS A 139 14.77 11.59 -0.84
C LYS A 139 14.33 11.66 0.60
N LEU A 140 15.28 11.60 1.52
CA LEU A 140 15.07 11.82 2.94
C LEU A 140 15.58 13.21 3.31
N ASN A 141 14.69 14.06 3.79
CA ASN A 141 15.01 15.39 4.31
C ASN A 141 15.00 15.40 5.84
N GLY A 142 15.82 16.25 6.45
CA GLY A 142 15.85 16.43 7.91
C GLY A 142 16.20 15.14 8.65
N ALA A 143 17.03 14.28 8.06
CA ALA A 143 17.39 12.99 8.63
C ALA A 143 18.02 13.17 10.01
N ARG A 144 17.43 12.54 11.02
CA ARG A 144 17.96 12.49 12.38
C ARG A 144 17.99 11.06 12.87
N PHE A 145 19.14 10.63 13.38
CA PHE A 145 19.32 9.30 13.96
C PHE A 145 19.76 9.42 15.41
N ASN A 146 18.98 8.84 16.33
CA ASN A 146 19.26 8.88 17.76
C ASN A 146 19.51 10.32 18.28
N GLY A 147 18.72 11.28 17.79
CA GLY A 147 18.85 12.69 18.16
C GLY A 147 19.91 13.48 17.38
N VAL A 148 20.78 12.82 16.62
CA VAL A 148 21.85 13.46 15.84
C VAL A 148 21.34 13.85 14.46
N ASP A 149 21.42 15.14 14.15
CA ASP A 149 21.08 15.69 12.83
C ASP A 149 22.18 15.36 11.81
N VAL A 150 21.78 14.78 10.68
CA VAL A 150 22.71 14.46 9.59
C VAL A 150 23.12 15.73 8.84
N GLY A 151 22.30 16.79 8.86
CA GLY A 151 22.63 18.12 8.32
C GLY A 151 22.54 18.25 6.81
N TYR A 152 22.21 17.18 6.08
CA TYR A 152 22.02 17.20 4.63
C TYR A 152 20.96 16.17 4.19
N PRO A 153 20.26 16.41 3.06
CA PRO A 153 19.32 15.44 2.52
C PRO A 153 20.04 14.22 1.96
N ILE A 154 19.41 13.06 2.07
CA ILE A 154 19.92 11.78 1.54
C ILE A 154 19.07 11.40 0.33
N GLY A 155 19.71 11.17 -0.82
CA GLY A 155 19.07 10.63 -2.02
C GLY A 155 19.42 9.15 -2.20
N LEU A 156 18.47 8.36 -2.68
CA LEU A 156 18.66 6.96 -3.03
C LEU A 156 17.97 6.67 -4.36
N ASP A 157 18.73 6.14 -5.32
CA ASP A 157 18.20 5.57 -6.56
C ASP A 157 18.38 4.04 -6.52
N PHE A 158 17.37 3.29 -6.97
CA PHE A 158 17.38 1.83 -6.96
C PHE A 158 16.69 1.26 -8.20
N ASN A 159 17.18 0.10 -8.68
CA ASN A 159 16.73 -0.59 -9.89
C ASN A 159 16.64 -2.11 -9.68
#